data_AF-A0A3M1QRG5-F1
#
_entry.id   AF-A0A3M1QRG5-F1
#
_cell.length_a   1.000
_cell.length_b   1.000
_cell.length_c   1.000
_cell.angle_alpha   90.00
_cell.angle_beta   90.00
_cell.angle_gamma   90.00
#
_symmetry.space_group_name_H-M   'P 1'
#
loop_
_entity.id
_entity.type
_entity.pdbx_description
1 polymer ?
#
loop_
_entity_poly.entity_id
_entity_poly.type
_entity_poly.pdbx_seq_one_letter_code
_entity_poly.pdbx_strand_id
1 'polypeptide(L)' 'KSPDDSITGLREKAQYYLRNGARMVWLVFPKQRIVEIYRPEHDVEILTADDTLDGGDVLPGFSLAVRDIFDVA' A
#
# COMPACT_ATOMS: atom_id res chain seq x y z
N LYS A 1 -6.32 13.81 8.07
CA LYS A 1 -6.16 12.55 8.83
C LYS A 1 -7.47 12.30 9.57
N SER A 2 -8.25 11.31 9.15
CA SER A 2 -9.50 11.00 9.86
C SER A 2 -9.17 10.58 11.29
N PRO A 3 -9.87 11.08 12.32
CA PRO A 3 -9.55 10.85 13.73
C PRO A 3 -9.53 9.37 14.15
N ASP A 4 -10.25 8.49 13.41
CA ASP A 4 -10.51 7.09 13.79
C ASP A 4 -9.74 6.02 13.01
N ASP A 5 -8.88 6.37 12.05
CA ASP A 5 -8.09 5.36 11.33
C ASP A 5 -6.86 4.95 12.15
N SER A 6 -7.09 4.06 13.13
CA SER A 6 -6.02 3.28 13.74
C SER A 6 -5.31 2.43 12.67
N ILE A 7 -4.03 2.13 12.89
CA ILE A 7 -3.26 1.25 11.97
C ILE A 7 -3.99 -0.08 11.78
N THR A 8 -4.55 -0.63 12.86
CA THR A 8 -5.36 -1.84 12.84
C THR A 8 -6.57 -1.70 11.92
N GLY A 9 -7.35 -0.62 12.04
CA GLY A 9 -8.53 -0.38 11.20
C GLY A 9 -8.19 -0.23 9.71
N LEU A 10 -7.06 0.39 9.36
CA LEU A 10 -6.59 0.47 7.97
C LEU A 10 -6.25 -0.91 7.40
N ARG A 11 -5.57 -1.75 8.17
CA ARG A 11 -5.23 -3.12 7.77
C ARG A 11 -6.47 -4.00 7.64
N GLU A 12 -7.45 -3.85 8.54
CA GLU A 12 -8.75 -4.51 8.44
C GLU A 12 -9.49 -4.11 7.15
N LYS A 13 -9.46 -2.83 6.78
CA LYS A 13 -10.02 -2.35 5.50
C LYS A 13 -9.30 -2.97 4.31
N ALA A 14 -7.98 -3.06 4.32
CA ALA A 14 -7.24 -3.72 3.24
C ALA A 14 -7.69 -5.18 3.05
N GLN A 15 -7.81 -5.93 4.16
CA GLN A 15 -8.34 -7.29 4.14
C GLN A 15 -9.80 -7.35 3.66
N TYR A 16 -10.64 -6.40 4.08
CA TYR A 16 -12.01 -6.30 3.60
C TYR A 16 -12.06 -6.10 2.08
N TYR A 17 -11.26 -5.20 1.51
CA TYR A 17 -11.22 -5.00 0.06
C TYR A 17 -10.76 -6.24 -0.69
N LEU A 18 -9.71 -6.93 -0.22
CA LEU A 18 -9.26 -8.19 -0.81
C LEU A 18 -10.37 -9.26 -0.81
N ARG A 19 -11.05 -9.43 0.33
CA ARG A 19 -12.18 -10.37 0.47
C ARG A 19 -13.36 -10.05 -0.45
N ASN A 20 -13.49 -8.80 -0.91
CA ASN A 20 -14.54 -8.36 -1.82
C ASN A 20 -14.05 -8.19 -3.27
N GLY A 21 -12.93 -8.83 -3.63
CA GLY A 21 -12.49 -8.99 -5.02
C GLY A 21 -11.40 -8.02 -5.48
N ALA A 22 -10.88 -7.16 -4.61
CA ALA A 22 -9.68 -6.40 -4.94
C ALA A 22 -8.50 -7.36 -5.11
N ARG A 23 -7.73 -7.20 -6.19
CA ARG A 23 -6.53 -8.02 -6.46
C ARG A 23 -5.27 -7.48 -5.76
N MET A 24 -5.30 -6.20 -5.38
CA MET A 24 -4.19 -5.53 -4.72
C MET A 24 -4.70 -4.32 -3.93
N VAL A 25 -4.15 -4.08 -2.75
CA VAL A 25 -4.39 -2.88 -1.95
C VAL A 25 -3.06 -2.31 -1.47
N TRP A 26 -2.87 -1.00 -1.64
CA TRP A 26 -1.72 -0.27 -1.10
C TRP A 26 -2.15 0.57 0.09
N LEU A 27 -1.54 0.33 1.25
CA LEU A 27 -1.65 1.21 2.41
C LEU A 27 -0.40 2.08 2.48
N VAL A 28 -0.59 3.37 2.26
CA VAL A 28 0.49 4.37 2.33
C VAL A 28 0.55 4.93 3.74
N PHE A 29 1.74 4.89 4.36
CA PHE A 29 2.00 5.38 5.70
C PHE A 29 3.00 6.55 5.68
N PRO A 30 2.57 7.80 5.43
CA PRO A 30 3.47 8.92 5.19
C PRO A 30 4.42 9.26 6.35
N LYS A 31 3.97 9.08 7.59
CA LYS A 31 4.81 9.35 8.77
C LYS A 31 5.97 8.37 8.89
N GLN A 32 5.75 7.12 8.46
CA GLN A 32 6.74 6.05 8.47
C GLN A 32 7.54 6.00 7.16
N ARG A 33 7.07 6.69 6.12
CA ARG A 33 7.61 6.65 4.75
C ARG A 33 7.71 5.21 4.20
N ILE A 34 6.64 4.43 4.43
CA ILE A 34 6.50 3.07 3.91
C ILE A 34 5.18 2.90 3.17
N VAL A 35 5.13 1.88 2.32
CA VAL A 35 3.91 1.37 1.68
C VAL A 35 3.77 -0.11 2.02
N GLU A 36 2.64 -0.51 2.58
CA GLU A 36 2.29 -1.92 2.74
C GLU A 36 1.45 -2.37 1.52
N ILE A 37 1.84 -3.48 0.90
CA ILE A 37 1.16 -4.05 -0.26
C ILE A 37 0.49 -5.36 0.15
N TYR A 38 -0.82 -5.41 -0.08
CA TYR A 38 -1.67 -6.54 0.22
C TYR A 38 -2.15 -7.19 -1.07
N ARG A 39 -1.96 -8.51 -1.20
CA ARG A 39 -2.44 -9.34 -2.32
C ARG A 39 -3.09 -10.62 -1.75
N PRO A 40 -4.08 -11.21 -2.42
CA PRO A 40 -4.69 -12.46 -1.97
C PRO A 40 -3.65 -13.59 -1.87
N GLU A 41 -3.70 -14.39 -0.80
CA GLU A 41 -2.81 -15.55 -0.59
C GLU A 41 -1.29 -15.24 -0.57
N HIS A 42 -0.91 -13.99 -0.29
CA HIS A 42 0.48 -13.57 -0.15
C HIS A 42 0.70 -12.88 1.19
N ASP A 43 1.93 -12.97 1.70
CA ASP A 43 2.36 -12.17 2.84
C ASP A 43 2.35 -10.68 2.50
N VAL A 44 2.19 -9.85 3.52
CA VAL A 44 2.24 -8.39 3.38
C VAL A 44 3.67 -7.99 2.99
N GLU A 45 3.80 -7.34 1.85
CA GLU A 45 5.05 -6.74 1.41
C GLU A 45 5.16 -5.31 1.94
N ILE A 46 6.34 -4.92 2.42
CA ILE A 46 6.59 -3.58 2.94
C ILE A 46 7.69 -2.95 2.11
N LEU A 47 7.36 -1.85 1.44
CA LEU A 47 8.32 -1.03 0.71
C LEU A 47 8.69 0.20 1.52
N THR A 48 9.97 0.55 1.48
CA THR A 48 10.56 1.74 2.07
C THR A 48 10.81 2.81 1.00
N ALA A 49 11.27 4.00 1.41
CA ALA A 49 11.57 5.10 0.47
C ALA A 49 12.69 4.78 -0.56
N ASP A 50 13.48 3.74 -0.32
CA ASP A 50 14.54 3.29 -1.25
C ASP A 50 14.05 2.27 -2.28
N ASP A 51 12.81 1.80 -2.14
CA ASP A 51 12.21 0.81 -3.02
C ASP A 51 11.38 1.45 -4.13
N THR A 52 10.97 0.61 -5.08
CA THR A 52 10.08 0.97 -6.19
C THR A 52 8.75 0.26 -6.03
N LEU A 53 7.65 1.02 -6.10
CA LEU A 53 6.30 0.51 -6.11
C LEU A 53 5.90 0.13 -7.55
N ASP A 54 5.63 -1.15 -7.78
CA ASP A 54 5.10 -1.66 -9.04
C ASP A 54 3.63 -2.03 -8.96
N GLY A 55 3.00 -2.10 -10.13
CA GLY A 55 1.59 -2.46 -10.30
C GLY A 55 1.29 -3.96 -10.39
N GLY A 56 2.33 -4.80 -10.42
CA GLY A 56 2.25 -6.22 -10.81
C GLY A 56 1.37 -6.46 -12.03
N ASP A 57 0.64 -7.57 -12.01
CA ASP A 57 -0.32 -7.94 -13.06
C ASP A 57 -1.64 -7.14 -13.00
N VAL A 58 -1.82 -6.28 -11.99
CA VAL A 58 -3.02 -5.45 -11.84
C VAL A 58 -2.87 -4.17 -12.65
N LEU A 59 -1.67 -3.58 -12.65
CA LEU A 59 -1.31 -2.40 -13.44
C LEU A 59 0.03 -2.63 -14.16
N PRO A 60 0.04 -3.43 -15.25
CA PRO A 60 1.27 -3.76 -15.96
C PRO A 60 2.00 -2.50 -16.46
N GLY A 61 3.32 -2.44 -16.22
CA GLY A 61 4.17 -1.31 -16.62
C GLY A 61 4.12 -0.10 -15.70
N PHE A 62 3.28 -0.10 -14.65
CA PHE A 62 3.34 0.92 -13.62
C PHE A 62 4.59 0.74 -12.76
N SER A 63 5.31 1.84 -12.51
CA SER A 63 6.48 1.91 -11.65
C SER A 63 6.60 3.32 -11.08
N LEU A 64 6.86 3.42 -9.77
CA LEU A 64 7.01 4.68 -9.05
C LEU A 64 8.04 4.51 -7.94
N ALA A 65 9.03 5.41 -7.83
CA ALA A 65 9.93 5.40 -6.69
C ALA A 65 9.15 5.78 -5.43
N VAL A 66 9.23 4.97 -4.37
CA VAL A 66 8.38 5.15 -3.17
C VAL A 66 8.63 6.49 -2.48
N ARG A 67 9.86 7.01 -2.53
CA ARG A 67 10.19 8.36 -2.04
C ARG A 67 9.31 9.47 -2.65
N ASP A 68 8.96 9.35 -3.92
CA ASP A 68 8.20 10.37 -4.66
C ASP A 68 6.74 10.49 -4.14
N ILE A 69 6.24 9.48 -3.42
CA ILE A 69 4.93 9.50 -2.77
C ILE A 69 4.90 10.49 -1.58
N PHE A 70 6.06 10.70 -0.94
CA PHE A 70 6.16 11.47 0.31
C PHE A 70 6.74 12.86 0.12
N ASP A 71 7.49 13.06 -0.95
CA ASP A 71 8.15 14.31 -1.25
C ASP A 71 7.16 15.24 -1.99
N VAL A 72 6.29 15.89 -1.22
CA VAL A 72 5.49 17.03 -1.72
C VAL A 72 6.30 18.30 -1.43
N ALA A 73 6.72 18.99 -2.49
CA ALA A 73 7.36 20.30 -2.42
C ALA A 73 6.45 21.36 -1.81
#